data_AF-A0AAN7S459-F1
#
_entry.id   AF-A0AAN7S459-F1
#
_cell.length_a   1.000
_cell.length_b   1.000
_cell.length_c   1.000
_cell.angle_alpha   90.00
_cell.angle_beta   90.00
_cell.angle_gamma   90.00
#
_symmetry.space_group_name_H-M   'P 1'
#
loop_
_entity.id
_entity.type
_entity.pdbx_description
1 polymer ?
#
loop_
_entity_poly.entity_id
_entity_poly.type
_entity_poly.pdbx_seq_one_letter_code
_entity_poly.pdbx_strand_id
1 'polypeptide(L)'
;MHENGSWPLSPWTFPSCYREDSFRHARNSNRDGVRKAKAQLELNMARDAKNSKKGFYRYVSQKRKVKESIPPLMSKTGKLVTRDEKAAEVLNNFFTSVFTGNLSSHTS
;
A
#
# COMPACT_ATOMS: atom_id res chain seq x y z
N MET A 1 -0.73 58.61 -43.87
CA MET A 1 0.02 58.56 -42.61
C MET A 1 -0.97 58.75 -41.48
N HIS A 2 -1.21 57.73 -40.67
CA HIS A 2 -1.23 57.82 -39.20
C HIS A 2 -1.45 56.42 -38.67
N GLU A 3 -0.50 56.01 -37.84
CA GLU A 3 -0.20 54.64 -37.48
C GLU A 3 -1.17 54.08 -36.43
N ASN A 4 -1.40 52.78 -36.54
CA ASN A 4 -2.18 52.00 -35.60
C ASN A 4 -1.38 51.86 -34.30
N GLY A 5 -1.86 52.47 -33.22
CA GLY A 5 -1.30 52.36 -31.88
C GLY A 5 -1.49 50.96 -31.29
N SER A 6 -0.66 50.02 -31.73
CA SER A 6 -0.49 48.70 -31.12
C SER A 6 0.48 48.82 -29.95
N TRP A 7 -0.02 48.63 -28.73
CA TRP A 7 0.82 48.25 -27.59
C TRP A 7 0.27 46.98 -26.93
N PRO A 8 1.15 46.13 -26.36
CA PRO A 8 1.53 46.32 -24.96
C PRO A 8 3.06 46.38 -24.81
N LEU A 9 3.64 47.44 -24.24
CA LEU A 9 3.75 47.73 -22.80
C LEU A 9 4.32 46.56 -21.97
N SER A 10 5.64 46.57 -21.83
CA SER A 10 6.50 45.95 -20.80
C SER A 10 6.96 44.49 -20.99
N PRO A 11 8.30 44.21 -20.96
CA PRO A 11 8.90 42.86 -21.06
C PRO A 11 8.58 41.88 -19.92
N TRP A 12 7.74 42.25 -18.94
CA TRP A 12 7.57 41.52 -17.69
C TRP A 12 6.15 40.95 -17.49
N THR A 13 5.21 41.22 -18.39
CA THR A 13 3.88 40.60 -18.35
C THR A 13 3.86 39.36 -19.24
N PHE A 14 4.33 38.23 -18.70
CA PHE A 14 4.14 36.93 -19.34
C PHE A 14 2.64 36.62 -19.49
N PRO A 15 2.16 36.23 -20.68
CA PRO A 15 0.76 35.87 -20.87
C PRO A 15 0.35 34.71 -19.94
N SER A 16 -0.86 34.75 -19.38
CA SER A 16 -1.37 33.77 -18.40
C SER A 16 -1.22 32.32 -18.88
N CYS A 17 -1.38 32.06 -20.18
CA CYS A 17 -1.18 30.74 -20.78
C CYS A 17 0.25 30.19 -20.60
N TYR A 18 1.31 31.00 -20.76
CA TYR A 18 2.70 30.56 -20.53
C TYR A 18 2.95 30.20 -19.06
N ARG A 19 2.27 30.88 -18.12
CA ARG A 19 2.35 30.59 -16.69
C ARG A 19 1.64 29.28 -16.33
N GLU A 20 0.49 29.00 -16.94
CA GLU A 20 -0.23 27.74 -16.72
C GLU A 20 0.50 26.54 -17.33
N ASP A 21 1.06 26.69 -18.53
CA ASP A 21 1.78 25.61 -19.21
C ASP A 21 3.08 25.25 -18.49
N SER A 22 3.83 26.24 -18.01
CA SER A 22 5.03 26.01 -17.20
C SER A 22 4.70 25.32 -15.88
N PHE A 23 3.60 25.70 -15.22
CA PHE A 23 3.15 25.03 -14.00
C PHE A 23 2.69 23.58 -14.27
N ARG A 24 1.91 23.35 -15.34
CA ARG A 24 1.49 21.99 -15.75
C ARG A 24 2.69 21.13 -16.09
N HIS A 25 3.68 21.67 -16.80
CA HIS A 25 4.93 20.99 -17.13
C HIS A 25 5.72 20.60 -15.87
N ALA A 26 5.93 21.55 -14.95
CA ALA A 26 6.62 21.29 -13.69
C ALA A 26 5.92 20.21 -12.85
N ARG A 27 4.58 20.27 -12.74
CA ARG A 27 3.77 19.26 -12.05
C ARG A 27 3.90 17.88 -12.69
N ASN A 28 3.86 17.79 -14.01
CA ASN A 28 3.98 16.52 -14.73
C ASN A 28 5.39 15.94 -14.56
N SER A 29 6.42 16.76 -14.73
CA SER A 29 7.82 16.38 -14.53
C SER A 29 8.07 15.84 -13.13
N ASN A 30 7.53 16.49 -12.09
CA ASN A 30 7.62 15.99 -10.72
C ASN A 30 6.95 14.61 -10.55
N ARG A 31 5.72 14.44 -11.07
CA ARG A 31 5.01 13.15 -11.03
C ARG A 31 5.80 12.05 -11.75
N ASP A 32 6.41 12.38 -12.88
CA ASP A 32 7.21 11.42 -13.65
C ASP A 32 8.51 11.06 -12.93
N GLY A 33 9.15 12.02 -12.25
CA GLY A 33 10.27 11.75 -11.36
C GLY A 33 9.91 10.76 -10.25
N VAL A 34 8.77 10.98 -9.59
CA VAL A 34 8.27 10.05 -8.54
C VAL A 34 7.98 8.66 -9.10
N ARG A 35 7.35 8.57 -10.29
CA ARG A 35 7.06 7.29 -10.95
C ARG A 35 8.34 6.54 -11.32
N LYS A 36 9.34 7.23 -11.88
CA LYS A 36 10.64 6.65 -12.25
C LYS A 36 11.39 6.14 -11.03
N ALA A 37 11.48 6.96 -9.97
CA ALA A 37 12.13 6.56 -8.73
C ALA A 37 11.46 5.33 -8.11
N LYS A 38 10.12 5.28 -8.11
CA LYS A 38 9.37 4.12 -7.62
C LYS A 38 9.64 2.87 -8.46
N ALA A 39 9.60 2.98 -9.78
CA ALA A 39 9.87 1.86 -10.69
C ALA A 39 11.29 1.31 -10.51
N GLN A 40 12.28 2.19 -10.32
CA GLN A 40 13.65 1.78 -10.07
C GLN A 40 13.80 1.03 -8.74
N LEU A 41 13.13 1.49 -7.68
CA LEU A 41 13.12 0.80 -6.39
C LEU A 41 12.52 -0.62 -6.51
N GLU A 42 11.36 -0.74 -7.15
CA GLU A 42 10.68 -2.03 -7.36
C GLU A 42 11.55 -2.99 -8.20
N LEU A 43 12.19 -2.49 -9.25
CA LEU A 43 13.12 -3.25 -10.08
C LEU A 43 14.31 -3.78 -9.28
N ASN A 44 14.95 -2.93 -8.47
CA ASN A 44 16.09 -3.33 -7.65
C ASN A 44 15.70 -4.44 -6.67
N MET A 45 14.55 -4.31 -6.00
CA MET A 45 14.09 -5.35 -5.11
C MET A 45 13.70 -6.66 -5.82
N ALA A 46 13.13 -6.58 -7.02
CA ALA A 46 12.79 -7.76 -7.80
C ALA A 46 14.07 -8.53 -8.22
N ARG A 47 15.12 -7.81 -8.61
CA ARG A 47 16.44 -8.37 -8.90
C ARG A 47 17.05 -9.04 -7.66
N ASP A 48 16.94 -8.37 -6.51
CA ASP A 48 17.48 -8.87 -5.24
C ASP A 48 16.57 -9.86 -4.51
N ALA A 49 15.41 -10.24 -5.08
CA ALA A 49 14.43 -11.07 -4.39
C ALA A 49 14.98 -12.43 -3.94
N LYS A 50 15.96 -12.98 -4.67
CA LYS A 50 16.62 -14.26 -4.32
C LYS A 50 17.57 -14.11 -3.13
N ASN A 51 18.29 -12.98 -3.04
CA ASN A 51 19.31 -12.72 -2.03
C ASN A 51 18.73 -12.05 -0.77
N SER A 52 17.70 -11.22 -0.94
CA SER A 52 17.06 -10.42 0.11
C SER A 52 15.54 -10.65 0.12
N LYS A 53 15.13 -11.91 0.37
CA LYS A 53 13.72 -12.30 0.47
C LYS A 53 12.95 -11.42 1.46
N LYS A 54 13.54 -11.10 2.62
CA LYS A 54 12.90 -10.28 3.67
C LYS A 54 12.53 -8.88 3.18
N GLY A 55 13.41 -8.22 2.41
CA GLY A 55 13.15 -6.89 1.86
C GLY A 55 11.99 -6.90 0.86
N PHE A 56 11.97 -7.90 -0.02
CA PHE A 56 10.90 -8.11 -0.99
C PHE A 56 9.54 -8.33 -0.32
N TYR A 57 9.45 -9.30 0.60
CA TYR A 57 8.20 -9.59 1.30
C TYR A 57 7.69 -8.41 2.14
N ARG A 58 8.58 -7.65 2.79
CA ARG A 58 8.21 -6.46 3.56
C ARG A 58 7.57 -5.37 2.69
N TYR A 59 8.12 -5.13 1.50
CA TYR A 59 7.53 -4.15 0.58
C TYR A 59 6.17 -4.63 0.07
N VAL A 60 6.07 -5.89 -0.33
CA VAL A 60 4.81 -6.48 -0.80
C VAL A 60 3.73 -6.38 0.29
N SER A 61 4.05 -6.73 1.54
CA SER A 61 3.10 -6.61 2.66
C SER A 61 2.70 -5.16 2.95
N GLN A 62 3.63 -4.21 2.82
CA GLN A 62 3.33 -2.79 2.98
C GLN A 62 2.43 -2.23 1.86
N LYS A 63 2.53 -2.77 0.63
CA LYS A 63 1.70 -2.35 -0.51
C LYS A 63 0.35 -3.04 -0.56
N ARG A 64 0.18 -4.19 0.11
CA ARG A 64 -1.12 -4.85 0.24
C ARG A 64 -2.08 -3.96 1.05
N LYS A 65 -3.29 -3.75 0.52
CA LYS A 65 -4.34 -2.96 1.18
C LYS A 65 -4.91 -3.66 2.41
N VAL A 66 -4.91 -4.99 2.41
CA VAL A 66 -5.34 -5.81 3.54
C VAL A 66 -4.15 -6.00 4.46
N LYS A 67 -4.23 -5.42 5.65
CA LYS A 67 -3.41 -5.89 6.76
C LYS A 67 -4.00 -7.23 7.15
N GLU A 68 -3.31 -8.33 6.84
CA GLU A 68 -3.62 -9.66 7.39
C GLU A 68 -3.42 -9.61 8.90
N SER A 69 -4.36 -8.97 9.59
CA SER A 69 -4.52 -9.03 11.03
C SER A 69 -5.46 -10.17 11.30
N ILE A 70 -5.10 -11.01 12.27
CA ILE A 70 -6.08 -11.91 12.87
C ILE A 70 -7.24 -11.02 13.33
N PRO A 71 -8.49 -11.29 12.90
CA PRO A 71 -9.65 -10.59 13.40
C PRO A 71 -9.71 -10.72 14.93
N PRO A 72 -10.23 -9.71 15.64
CA PRO A 72 -10.36 -9.81 17.09
C PRO A 72 -11.07 -11.11 17.49
N LEU A 73 -10.41 -11.90 18.34
CA LEU A 73 -10.90 -13.22 18.68
C LEU A 73 -12.15 -13.09 19.55
N MET A 74 -13.17 -13.88 19.23
CA MET A 74 -14.42 -13.96 19.98
C MET A 74 -14.42 -15.23 20.82
N SER A 75 -14.79 -15.11 22.08
CA SER A 75 -15.02 -16.25 22.96
C SER A 75 -16.28 -17.01 22.53
N LYS A 76 -16.46 -18.25 23.03
CA LYS A 76 -17.68 -19.05 22.81
C LYS A 76 -18.97 -18.31 23.19
N THR A 77 -18.87 -17.36 24.14
CA THR A 77 -19.97 -16.52 24.62
C THR A 77 -20.18 -15.26 23.75
N GLY A 78 -19.51 -15.13 22.62
CA GLY A 78 -19.63 -13.99 21.69
C GLY A 78 -19.02 -12.68 22.21
N LYS A 79 -18.19 -12.73 23.27
CA LYS A 79 -17.47 -11.57 23.79
C LYS A 79 -16.07 -11.48 23.18
N LEU A 80 -15.65 -10.26 22.84
CA LEU A 80 -14.27 -9.96 22.41
C LEU A 80 -13.29 -10.41 23.48
N VAL A 81 -12.26 -11.15 23.07
CA VAL A 81 -11.21 -11.60 23.98
C VAL A 81 -10.17 -10.49 24.10
N THR A 82 -10.02 -9.96 25.32
CA THR A 82 -9.11 -8.84 25.62
C THR A 82 -7.82 -9.26 26.31
N ARG A 83 -7.77 -10.49 26.87
CA ARG A 83 -6.59 -11.05 27.55
C ARG A 83 -5.93 -12.11 26.67
N ASP A 84 -4.61 -12.07 26.56
CA ASP A 84 -3.82 -12.99 25.74
C ASP A 84 -3.97 -14.46 26.16
N GLU A 85 -4.05 -14.74 27.47
CA GLU A 85 -4.29 -16.08 28.02
C GLU A 85 -5.57 -16.70 27.47
N LYS A 86 -6.66 -15.92 27.49
CA LYS A 86 -7.96 -16.35 26.97
C LYS A 86 -7.92 -16.52 25.46
N ALA A 87 -7.09 -15.74 24.76
CA ALA A 87 -6.94 -15.87 23.32
C ALA A 87 -6.24 -17.18 22.97
N ALA A 88 -5.19 -17.55 23.71
CA ALA A 88 -4.49 -18.81 23.57
C ALA A 88 -5.41 -20.01 23.84
N GLU A 89 -6.23 -19.96 24.88
CA GLU A 89 -7.20 -21.01 25.19
C GLU A 89 -8.25 -21.19 24.09
N VAL A 90 -8.84 -20.10 23.59
CA VAL A 90 -9.85 -20.16 22.53
C VAL A 90 -9.24 -20.71 21.23
N LEU A 91 -8.01 -20.30 20.90
CA LEU A 91 -7.30 -20.80 19.73
C LEU A 91 -6.96 -22.30 19.87
N ASN A 92 -6.43 -22.71 21.02
CA ASN A 92 -6.09 -24.11 21.30
C ASN A 92 -7.32 -25.01 21.20
N ASN A 93 -8.45 -24.60 21.77
CA ASN A 93 -9.72 -25.33 21.69
C ASN A 93 -10.23 -25.47 20.25
N PHE A 94 -10.03 -24.44 19.40
CA PHE A 94 -10.40 -24.51 18.00
C PHE A 94 -9.51 -25.52 17.25
N PHE A 95 -8.20 -25.47 17.47
CA PHE A 95 -7.26 -26.43 16.88
C PHE A 95 -7.59 -27.87 17.30
N THR A 96 -7.77 -28.14 18.60
CA THR A 96 -8.10 -29.50 19.06
C THR A 96 -9.42 -30.00 18.48
N SER A 97 -10.44 -29.14 18.35
CA SER A 97 -11.72 -29.51 17.74
C SER A 97 -11.61 -29.90 16.26
N VAL A 98 -10.70 -29.27 15.49
CA VAL A 98 -10.51 -29.58 14.07
C VAL A 98 -9.73 -30.88 13.88
N PHE A 99 -8.75 -31.15 14.75
CA PHE A 99 -7.85 -32.30 14.62
C PHE A 99 -8.27 -33.54 15.40
N THR A 100 -9.20 -33.43 16.34
CA THR A 100 -9.76 -34.57 17.08
C THR A 100 -10.99 -35.09 16.34
N GLY A 101 -10.79 -35.63 15.14
CA GLY A 101 -11.79 -36.43 14.46
C GLY A 101 -11.94 -37.78 15.17
N ASN A 102 -13.18 -38.20 15.45
CA ASN A 102 -13.49 -39.41 16.20
C ASN A 102 -12.60 -40.59 15.76
N LEU A 103 -11.75 -41.05 16.68
CA LEU A 103 -11.27 -42.43 16.69
C LEU A 103 -12.49 -43.31 16.97
N SER A 104 -13.33 -43.51 15.95
CA SER A 104 -14.29 -44.60 15.96
C SER A 104 -13.45 -45.87 16.07
N SER A 105 -13.33 -46.37 17.30
CA SER A 105 -12.80 -47.67 17.59
C SER A 105 -13.68 -48.68 16.87
N HIS A 106 -13.23 -49.13 15.70
CA HIS A 106 -13.69 -50.38 15.13
C HIS A 106 -13.34 -51.47 16.14
N THR A 107 -14.31 -51.79 16.99
CA THR A 107 -14.28 -53.01 17.79
C THR A 107 -14.53 -54.14 16.81
N SER A 108 -13.52 -54.94 16.53
CA SER A 108 -13.68 -56.21 15.85
C SER A 108 -13.35 -57.35 16.81
#